data_AF-A0A946FEA4-F1
#
_entry.id   AF-A0A946FEA4-F1
#
_cell.length_a   1.000
_cell.length_b   1.000
_cell.length_c   1.000
_cell.angle_alpha   90.00
_cell.angle_beta   90.00
_cell.angle_gamma   90.00
#
_symmetry.space_group_name_H-M   'P 1'
#
loop_
_entity.id
_entity.type
_entity.pdbx_description
1 polymer ?
#
loop_
_entity_poly.entity_id
_entity_poly.type
_entity_poly.pdbx_seq_one_letter_code
_entity_poly.pdbx_strand_id
1 'polypeptide(L)'
;MTDLNQLLQELKQRRDELRVKIHLASKDIKEDWDGLEEKMHNFSGKAAKFSEDAKLKETGAGLGDALVNVGQELKLGYERLRDAIEDR
;
A
#
# COMPACT_ATOMS: atom_id res chain seq x y z
N MET A 1 3.62 -2.57 -18.78
CA MET A 1 4.28 -3.15 -17.59
C MET A 1 4.57 -2.04 -16.57
N THR A 2 3.60 -1.19 -16.25
CA THR A 2 3.87 0.04 -15.46
C THR A 2 2.96 0.15 -14.23
N ASP A 3 1.94 -0.69 -14.15
CA ASP A 3 0.83 -0.58 -13.20
C ASP A 3 1.28 -0.80 -11.75
N LEU A 4 2.13 -1.80 -11.49
CA LEU A 4 2.54 -2.13 -10.13
C LEU A 4 3.48 -1.08 -9.50
N ASN A 5 4.45 -0.58 -10.26
CA ASN A 5 5.39 0.41 -9.75
C ASN A 5 4.67 1.75 -9.51
N GLN A 6 3.76 2.15 -10.40
CA GLN A 6 2.93 3.33 -10.19
C GLN A 6 2.02 3.18 -8.96
N LEU A 7 1.37 2.03 -8.79
CA LEU A 7 0.54 1.73 -7.62
C LEU A 7 1.34 1.80 -6.32
N LEU A 8 2.56 1.25 -6.30
CA LEU A 8 3.45 1.32 -5.14
C LEU A 8 3.84 2.77 -4.80
N GLN A 9 4.08 3.62 -5.80
CA GLN A 9 4.39 5.04 -5.59
C GLN A 9 3.18 5.79 -5.05
N GLU A 10 1.98 5.58 -5.61
CA GLU A 10 0.73 6.17 -5.09
C GLU A 10 0.49 5.78 -3.62
N LEU A 11 0.67 4.50 -3.29
CA LEU A 11 0.51 4.01 -1.92
C LEU A 11 1.50 4.65 -0.96
N LYS A 12 2.76 4.81 -1.36
CA LYS A 12 3.78 5.50 -0.56
C LYS A 12 3.39 6.96 -0.33
N GLN A 13 2.99 7.69 -1.37
CA GLN A 13 2.58 9.08 -1.25
C GLN A 13 1.43 9.24 -0.25
N ARG A 14 0.35 8.45 -0.42
CA ARG A 14 -0.80 8.47 0.49
C ARG A 14 -0.42 8.13 1.93
N ARG A 15 0.45 7.13 2.11
CA ARG A 15 0.98 6.77 3.42
C ARG A 15 1.75 7.96 4.03
N ASP A 16 2.64 8.60 3.29
CA ASP A 16 3.42 9.73 3.80
C ASP A 16 2.49 10.91 4.20
N GLU A 17 1.43 11.17 3.45
CA GLU A 17 0.40 12.15 3.83
C GLU A 17 -0.36 11.76 5.10
N LEU A 18 -0.80 10.50 5.19
CA LEU A 18 -1.52 9.98 6.35
C LEU A 18 -0.67 9.93 7.61
N ARG A 19 0.62 9.62 7.47
CA ARG A 19 1.57 9.56 8.59
C ARG A 19 1.69 10.89 9.32
N VAL A 20 1.55 12.00 8.59
CA VAL A 20 1.53 13.34 9.21
C VAL A 20 0.25 13.56 9.99
N LYS A 21 -0.90 13.05 9.54
CA LYS A 21 -2.17 13.22 10.27
C LYS A 21 -2.32 12.20 11.42
N ILE A 22 -1.77 10.99 11.28
CA ILE A 22 -1.98 9.88 12.22
C ILE A 22 -1.43 10.17 13.62
N HIS A 23 -0.38 10.99 13.73
CA HIS A 23 0.18 11.31 15.04
C HIS A 23 -0.82 12.05 15.94
N LEU A 24 -1.74 12.82 15.33
CA LEU A 24 -2.83 13.54 15.98
C LEU A 24 -4.10 12.71 16.14
N ALA A 25 -4.20 11.58 15.43
CA ALA A 25 -5.38 10.74 15.44
C ALA A 25 -5.53 9.96 16.77
N SER A 26 -6.75 9.49 17.02
CA SER A 26 -7.07 8.66 18.20
C SER A 26 -6.41 7.28 18.13
N LYS A 27 -6.40 6.60 19.28
CA LYS A 27 -5.81 5.27 19.43
C LYS A 27 -6.39 4.25 18.44
N ASP A 28 -7.70 4.19 18.26
CA ASP A 28 -8.34 3.28 17.29
C ASP A 28 -7.80 3.48 15.87
N ILE A 29 -7.69 4.73 15.41
CA ILE A 29 -7.18 5.05 14.07
C ILE A 29 -5.69 4.66 13.96
N LYS A 30 -4.91 4.83 15.04
CA LYS A 30 -3.51 4.37 15.09
C LYS A 30 -3.39 2.85 15.02
N GLU A 31 -4.31 2.10 15.64
CA GLU A 31 -4.35 0.65 15.59
C GLU A 31 -4.70 0.16 14.16
N ASP A 32 -5.69 0.78 13.50
CA ASP A 32 -6.01 0.50 12.10
C ASP A 32 -4.85 0.85 11.15
N TRP A 33 -4.17 1.98 11.40
CA TRP A 33 -2.98 2.37 10.66
C TRP A 33 -1.86 1.34 10.74
N ASP A 34 -1.55 0.85 11.95
CA ASP A 34 -0.48 -0.12 12.17
C ASP A 34 -0.74 -1.42 11.38
N GLY A 35 -1.99 -1.88 11.37
CA GLY A 35 -2.40 -3.03 10.56
C GLY A 35 -2.26 -2.80 9.05
N LEU A 36 -2.51 -1.58 8.57
CA LEU A 36 -2.28 -1.21 7.16
C LEU A 36 -0.78 -1.09 6.83
N GLU A 37 0.04 -0.58 7.74
CA GLU A 37 1.49 -0.49 7.56
C GLU A 37 2.15 -1.86 7.46
N GLU A 38 1.72 -2.84 8.27
CA GLU A 38 2.23 -4.22 8.16
C GLU A 38 1.95 -4.80 6.77
N LYS A 39 0.71 -4.63 6.28
CA LYS A 39 0.33 -5.08 4.93
C LYS A 39 1.12 -4.37 3.85
N MET A 40 1.34 -3.05 3.98
CA MET A 40 2.13 -2.26 3.04
C MET A 40 3.60 -2.69 3.03
N HIS A 41 4.18 -3.00 4.19
CA HIS A 41 5.53 -3.54 4.28
C HIS A 41 5.65 -4.85 3.51
N ASN A 42 4.76 -5.80 3.78
CA ASN A 42 4.75 -7.10 3.09
C ASN A 42 4.54 -6.95 1.58
N PHE A 43 3.59 -6.09 1.17
CA PHE A 43 3.34 -5.77 -0.23
C PHE A 43 4.58 -5.20 -0.92
N SER A 44 5.24 -4.21 -0.32
CA SER A 44 6.43 -3.58 -0.88
C SER A 44 7.59 -4.57 -1.06
N GLY A 45 7.79 -5.48 -0.09
CA GLY A 45 8.80 -6.53 -0.17
C GLY A 45 8.51 -7.53 -1.29
N LYS A 46 7.23 -7.94 -1.43
CA LYS A 46 6.82 -8.84 -2.53
C LYS A 46 6.90 -8.16 -3.89
N ALA A 47 6.50 -6.89 -4.01
CA ALA A 47 6.58 -6.11 -5.24
C ALA A 47 8.04 -5.86 -5.68
N ALA A 48 8.95 -5.63 -4.72
CA ALA A 48 10.38 -5.51 -5.00
C ALA A 48 10.96 -6.82 -5.53
N LYS A 49 10.68 -7.96 -4.86
CA LYS A 49 11.10 -9.29 -5.32
C LYS A 49 10.52 -9.60 -6.71
N PHE A 50 9.24 -9.32 -6.93
CA PHE A 50 8.61 -9.52 -8.24
C PHE A 50 9.29 -8.68 -9.34
N SER A 51 9.63 -7.42 -9.04
CA SER A 51 10.33 -6.56 -10.01
C SER A 51 11.75 -7.05 -10.32
N GLU A 52 12.41 -7.69 -9.38
CA GLU A 52 13.73 -8.31 -9.55
C GLU A 52 13.64 -9.63 -10.35
N ASP A 53 12.69 -10.51 -10.01
CA ASP A 53 12.44 -11.77 -10.73
C ASP A 53 11.93 -11.53 -12.16
N ALA A 54 11.04 -10.55 -12.37
CA ALA A 54 10.51 -10.20 -13.69
C ALA A 54 11.59 -9.65 -14.63
N LYS A 55 12.64 -9.01 -14.10
CA LYS A 55 13.82 -8.63 -14.89
C LYS A 55 14.66 -9.84 -15.32
N LEU A 56 14.62 -10.92 -14.53
CA LEU A 56 15.40 -12.13 -14.77
C LEU A 56 14.63 -13.18 -15.59
N LYS A 57 13.30 -13.19 -15.53
CA LYS A 57 12.42 -14.16 -16.20
C LYS A 57 11.11 -13.48 -16.60
N GLU A 58 10.67 -13.63 -17.85
CA GLU A 58 9.36 -13.15 -18.39
C GLU A 58 8.11 -13.79 -17.73
N THR A 59 8.27 -14.50 -16.61
CA THR A 59 7.20 -15.12 -15.82
C THR A 59 6.58 -14.07 -14.89
N GLY A 60 5.46 -13.44 -15.27
CA GLY A 60 4.91 -12.40 -14.39
C GLY A 60 3.42 -12.08 -14.42
N ALA A 61 2.63 -12.56 -15.39
CA ALA A 61 1.25 -12.07 -15.52
C ALA A 61 0.36 -12.34 -14.29
N GLY A 62 0.32 -13.59 -13.78
CA GLY A 62 -0.56 -13.95 -12.66
C GLY A 62 -0.11 -13.43 -11.28
N LEU A 63 1.21 -13.33 -11.07
CA LEU A 63 1.77 -12.82 -9.81
C LEU A 63 1.67 -11.29 -9.74
N GLY A 64 1.77 -10.61 -10.88
CA GLY A 64 1.51 -9.18 -11.01
C GLY A 64 0.07 -8.82 -10.66
N ASP A 65 -0.91 -9.59 -11.15
CA ASP A 65 -2.34 -9.34 -10.88
C ASP A 65 -2.68 -9.46 -9.38
N ALA A 66 -2.17 -10.49 -8.71
CA ALA A 66 -2.34 -10.65 -7.26
C ALA A 66 -1.74 -9.48 -6.46
N LEU A 67 -0.58 -8.97 -6.89
CA LEU A 67 0.03 -7.79 -6.27
C LEU A 67 -0.79 -6.52 -6.53
N VAL A 68 -1.30 -6.34 -7.73
CA VAL A 68 -2.18 -5.20 -8.07
C VAL A 68 -3.43 -5.22 -7.19
N ASN A 69 -4.07 -6.36 -7.01
CA ASN A 69 -5.24 -6.50 -6.12
C ASN A 69 -4.92 -6.10 -4.67
N VAL A 70 -3.82 -6.62 -4.10
CA VAL A 70 -3.38 -6.25 -2.74
C VAL A 70 -3.10 -4.74 -2.64
N GLY A 71 -2.47 -4.16 -3.66
CA GLY A 71 -2.22 -2.73 -3.68
C GLY A 71 -3.50 -1.89 -3.78
N GLN A 72 -4.53 -2.35 -4.50
CA GLN A 72 -5.84 -1.71 -4.52
C GLN A 72 -6.56 -1.81 -3.17
N GLU A 73 -6.49 -2.95 -2.50
CA GLU A 73 -7.03 -3.12 -1.13
C GLU A 73 -6.36 -2.16 -0.14
N LEU A 74 -5.03 -2.04 -0.20
CA LEU A 74 -4.26 -1.08 0.59
C LEU A 74 -4.69 0.36 0.30
N LYS A 75 -4.90 0.69 -0.98
CA LYS A 75 -5.32 2.03 -1.42
C LYS A 75 -6.67 2.40 -0.81
N LEU A 76 -7.63 1.49 -0.86
CA LEU A 76 -8.95 1.66 -0.24
C LEU A 76 -8.86 1.76 1.29
N GLY A 77 -8.00 0.96 1.92
CA GLY A 77 -7.73 1.03 3.36
C GLY A 77 -7.22 2.41 3.78
N TYR A 78 -6.25 2.95 3.06
CA TYR A 78 -5.73 4.30 3.29
C TYR A 78 -6.78 5.39 3.05
N GLU A 79 -7.65 5.26 2.04
CA GLU A 79 -8.74 6.23 1.84
C GLU A 79 -9.74 6.24 2.98
N ARG A 80 -10.15 5.07 3.46
CA ARG A 80 -11.06 4.97 4.62
C ARG A 80 -10.42 5.54 5.88
N LEU A 81 -9.14 5.28 6.08
CA LEU A 81 -8.42 5.84 7.21
C LEU A 81 -8.32 7.37 7.12
N ARG A 82 -8.08 7.91 5.92
CA ARG A 82 -8.07 9.35 5.66
C ARG A 82 -9.41 9.96 6.03
N ASP A 83 -10.50 9.37 5.53
CA ASP A 83 -11.87 9.81 5.77
C ASP A 83 -12.19 9.81 7.27
N ALA A 84 -11.83 8.73 7.98
CA ALA A 84 -11.98 8.63 9.44
C ALA A 84 -11.18 9.67 10.24
N ILE A 85 -10.09 10.20 9.68
CA ILE A 85 -9.31 11.29 10.27
C ILE A 85 -9.94 12.65 9.96
N GLU A 86 -10.52 12.82 8.77
CA GLU A 86 -11.10 14.08 8.27
C GLU A 86 -12.55 14.33 8.75
N ASP A 87 -13.32 13.28 9.03
CA ASP A 87 -14.71 13.34 9.55
C ASP A 87 -14.79 13.77 11.04
N ARG A 88 -13.74 14.41 11.57
CA ARG A 88 -13.64 14.82 12.98
C ARG A 88 -13.47 16.30 13.21
#